data_AF-A0A401PZT0-F1
#
_entry.id   AF-A0A401PZT0-F1
#
_cell.length_a   1.000
_cell.length_b   1.000
_cell.length_c   1.000
_cell.angle_alpha   90.00
_cell.angle_beta   90.00
_cell.angle_gamma   90.00
#
_symmetry.space_group_name_H-M   'P 1'
#
loop_
_entity.id
_entity.type
_entity.pdbx_description
1 polymer ?
#
loop_
_entity_poly.entity_id
_entity_poly.type
_entity_poly.pdbx_seq_one_letter_code
_entity_poly.pdbx_strand_id
1 'polypeptide(L)'
;EKRKLARVPENLLKKRKAYQAIKATQAKRALEEKRKFQRGKQIRFKRIENFIKDSRRKYRDEVRFVRMAKKPGEREVPVGQKLVFAVRLRPIHGVSPKVRKIIQMLRLRKLYSGTFVKLNKTSLKMLKMVEPYVAWG
;
A
#
# COMPACT_ATOMS: atom_id res chain seq x y z
N GLU A 1 45.62 27.67 52.46
CA GLU A 1 45.87 28.38 51.20
C GLU A 1 44.84 28.00 50.14
N LYS A 2 44.18 28.97 49.49
CA LYS A 2 43.18 28.68 48.44
C LYS A 2 43.91 28.43 47.11
N ARG A 3 43.80 27.21 46.57
CA ARG A 3 44.32 26.85 45.24
C ARG A 3 43.69 27.77 44.18
N LYS A 4 44.51 28.62 43.55
CA LYS A 4 44.09 29.49 42.44
C LYS A 4 43.73 28.61 41.24
N LEU A 5 42.49 28.72 40.75
CA LEU A 5 42.05 28.02 39.55
C LEU A 5 42.86 28.53 38.34
N ALA A 6 43.28 27.60 37.47
CA ALA A 6 44.00 27.96 36.25
C ALA A 6 43.15 28.91 35.39
N ARG A 7 43.76 30.02 34.93
CA ARG A 7 43.08 31.04 34.11
C ARG A 7 42.79 30.49 32.72
N VAL A 8 41.58 29.98 32.52
CA VAL A 8 41.12 29.48 31.22
C VAL A 8 40.79 30.68 30.31
N PRO A 9 41.25 30.68 29.05
CA PRO A 9 40.92 31.75 28.11
C PRO A 9 39.41 31.82 27.84
N GLU A 10 38.88 33.04 27.81
CA GLU A 10 37.45 33.34 27.70
C GLU A 10 36.81 32.71 26.44
N ASN A 11 37.55 32.71 25.32
CA ASN A 11 37.13 32.09 24.07
C ASN A 11 36.83 30.59 24.22
N LEU A 12 37.60 29.90 25.05
CA LEU A 12 37.42 28.47 25.29
C LEU A 12 36.21 28.18 26.18
N LEU A 13 35.94 29.07 27.15
CA LEU A 13 34.72 29.01 27.97
C LEU A 13 33.46 29.26 27.12
N LYS A 14 33.49 30.27 26.24
CA LYS A 14 32.39 30.56 25.30
C LYS A 14 32.12 29.38 24.36
N LYS A 15 33.18 28.77 23.80
CA LYS A 15 33.07 27.56 22.95
C LYS A 15 32.46 26.37 23.71
N ARG A 16 32.90 26.10 24.95
CA ARG A 16 32.35 25.03 25.79
C ARG A 16 30.86 25.23 26.08
N LYS A 17 30.47 26.46 26.43
CA LYS A 17 29.06 26.80 26.70
C LYS A 17 28.19 26.62 25.45
N ALA A 18 28.66 27.09 24.29
CA ALA A 18 27.96 26.91 23.02
C ALA A 18 27.82 25.43 22.65
N TYR A 19 28.89 24.65 22.77
CA TYR A 19 28.88 23.21 22.49
C TYR A 19 27.92 22.44 23.42
N GLN A 20 27.91 22.76 24.71
CA GLN A 20 26.96 22.17 25.67
C GLN A 20 25.50 22.50 25.31
N ALA A 21 25.21 23.74 24.90
CA ALA A 21 23.87 24.14 24.46
C ALA A 21 23.43 23.39 23.18
N ILE A 22 24.33 23.24 22.20
CA ILE A 22 24.07 22.47 20.98
C ILE A 22 23.82 21.00 21.32
N LYS A 23 24.64 20.40 22.19
CA LYS A 23 24.48 18.99 22.59
C LYS A 23 23.17 18.76 23.36
N ALA A 24 22.78 19.69 24.23
CA ALA A 24 21.52 19.63 24.97
C ALA A 24 20.30 19.73 24.03
N THR A 25 20.35 20.64 23.05
CA THR A 25 19.27 20.79 22.05
C THR A 25 19.16 19.56 21.14
N GLN A 26 20.28 18.99 20.70
CA GLN A 26 20.31 17.74 19.93
C GLN A 26 19.74 16.57 20.73
N ALA A 27 20.13 16.41 22.00
CA ALA A 27 19.61 15.36 22.87
C ALA A 27 18.09 15.48 23.08
N LYS A 28 17.58 16.72 23.27
CA LYS A 28 16.15 17.00 23.40
C LYS A 28 15.38 16.61 22.14
N ARG A 29 15.88 17.01 20.95
CA ARG A 29 15.26 16.65 19.65
C ARG A 29 15.22 15.14 19.44
N ALA A 30 16.32 14.44 19.70
CA ALA A 30 16.38 12.98 19.58
C ALA A 30 15.38 12.27 20.51
N LEU A 31 15.16 12.80 21.72
CA LEU A 31 14.17 12.27 22.66
C LEU A 31 12.72 12.50 22.17
N GLU A 32 12.44 13.68 21.61
CA GLU A 32 11.13 14.00 21.02
C GLU A 32 10.81 13.13 19.79
N GLU A 33 11.79 12.88 18.92
CA GLU A 33 11.66 11.98 17.77
C GLU A 33 11.41 10.54 18.22
N LYS A 34 12.18 10.04 19.20
CA LYS A 34 11.92 8.73 19.80
C LYS A 34 10.53 8.65 20.42
N ARG A 35 10.03 9.68 21.09
CA ARG A 35 8.66 9.71 21.63
C ARG A 35 7.59 9.67 20.54
N LYS A 36 7.80 10.34 19.40
CA LYS A 36 6.90 10.27 18.24
C LYS A 36 6.84 8.85 17.65
N PHE A 37 7.97 8.15 17.61
CA PHE A 37 8.05 6.77 17.10
C PHE A 37 7.65 5.69 18.12
N GLN A 38 7.87 5.90 19.43
CA GLN A 38 7.50 4.98 20.51
C GLN A 38 6.00 4.95 20.78
N ARG A 39 5.27 6.03 20.47
CA ARG A 39 3.82 5.97 20.23
C ARG A 39 3.52 5.28 18.90
N GLY A 40 4.29 4.23 18.57
CA GLY A 40 4.22 3.51 17.31
C GLY A 40 2.78 3.28 16.95
N LYS A 41 2.43 3.41 15.66
CA LYS A 41 1.08 3.26 15.12
C LYS A 41 0.37 2.22 15.96
N GLN A 42 -0.49 2.67 16.89
CA GLN A 42 -1.28 1.77 17.70
C GLN A 42 -1.93 0.87 16.67
N ILE A 43 -1.53 -0.40 16.65
CA ILE A 43 -2.13 -1.37 15.73
C ILE A 43 -3.59 -1.25 16.10
N ARG A 44 -4.37 -0.59 15.25
CA ARG A 44 -5.76 -0.31 15.51
C ARG A 44 -6.42 -1.66 15.39
N PHE A 45 -6.38 -2.41 16.49
CA PHE A 45 -6.89 -3.75 16.57
C PHE A 45 -8.38 -3.60 16.36
N LYS A 46 -8.80 -3.82 15.12
CA LYS A 46 -10.21 -3.87 14.80
C LYS A 46 -10.71 -5.09 15.56
N ARG A 47 -11.64 -4.87 16.49
CA ARG A 47 -12.36 -5.96 17.14
C ARG A 47 -12.89 -6.91 16.07
N ILE A 48 -12.80 -8.21 16.33
CA ILE A 48 -13.29 -9.27 15.42
C ILE A 48 -14.78 -9.02 15.07
N GLU A 49 -15.55 -8.50 16.01
CA GLU A 49 -16.93 -8.02 15.83
C GLU A 49 -17.10 -7.09 14.63
N ASN A 50 -16.18 -6.13 14.43
CA ASN A 50 -16.24 -5.19 13.31
C ASN A 50 -16.01 -5.91 11.97
N PHE A 51 -15.11 -6.89 11.92
CA PHE A 51 -14.90 -7.69 10.70
C PHE A 51 -16.14 -8.52 10.36
N ILE A 52 -16.77 -9.14 11.36
CA ILE A 52 -18.01 -9.90 11.18
C ILE A 52 -19.15 -8.97 10.74
N LYS A 53 -19.26 -7.79 11.36
CA LYS A 53 -20.25 -6.76 11.01
C LYS A 53 -20.08 -6.26 9.58
N ASP A 54 -18.85 -5.97 9.17
CA ASP A 54 -18.52 -5.51 7.81
C ASP A 54 -18.80 -6.60 6.78
N SER A 55 -18.46 -7.86 7.07
CA SER A 55 -18.76 -9.01 6.22
C SER A 55 -20.27 -9.22 6.04
N ARG A 56 -21.03 -9.23 7.14
CA ARG A 56 -22.49 -9.34 7.11
C ARG A 56 -23.15 -8.18 6.38
N ARG A 57 -22.64 -6.95 6.54
CA ARG A 57 -23.13 -5.77 5.81
C ARG A 57 -22.93 -5.92 4.31
N LYS A 58 -21.71 -6.27 3.88
CA LYS A 58 -21.40 -6.50 2.45
C LYS A 58 -22.31 -7.55 1.83
N TYR A 59 -22.50 -8.69 2.50
CA TYR A 59 -23.38 -9.74 2.00
C TYR A 59 -24.83 -9.27 1.86
N ARG A 60 -25.36 -8.51 2.83
CA ARG A 60 -26.70 -7.93 2.74
C ARG A 60 -26.82 -6.93 1.59
N ASP A 61 -25.79 -6.14 1.36
CA ASP A 61 -25.75 -5.16 0.27
C ASP A 61 -25.70 -5.88 -1.09
N GLU A 62 -24.90 -6.92 -1.25
CA GLU A 62 -24.87 -7.78 -2.45
C GLU A 62 -26.24 -8.39 -2.73
N VAL A 63 -26.88 -8.98 -1.72
CA VAL A 63 -28.24 -9.53 -1.86
C VAL A 63 -29.26 -8.44 -2.22
N ARG A 64 -29.13 -7.24 -1.63
CA ARG A 64 -29.98 -6.09 -1.96
C ARG A 64 -29.77 -5.66 -3.41
N PHE A 65 -28.54 -5.59 -3.90
CA PHE A 65 -28.24 -5.26 -5.30
C PHE A 65 -28.80 -6.31 -6.26
N VAL A 66 -28.69 -7.60 -5.95
CA VAL A 66 -29.30 -8.67 -6.77
C VAL A 66 -30.82 -8.54 -6.82
N ARG A 67 -31.47 -8.19 -5.70
CA ARG A 67 -32.91 -7.94 -5.66
C ARG A 67 -33.31 -6.69 -6.45
N MET A 68 -32.53 -5.61 -6.33
CA MET A 68 -32.72 -4.38 -7.12
C MET A 68 -32.51 -4.62 -8.61
N ALA A 69 -31.52 -5.42 -9.01
CA ALA A 69 -31.25 -5.78 -10.41
C ALA A 69 -32.31 -6.71 -11.04
N LYS A 70 -33.07 -7.44 -10.21
CA LYS A 70 -34.25 -8.22 -10.62
C LYS A 70 -35.51 -7.37 -10.73
N LYS A 71 -35.51 -6.15 -10.17
CA LYS A 71 -36.58 -5.18 -10.39
C LYS A 71 -36.43 -4.69 -11.85
N PRO A 72 -37.50 -4.68 -12.66
CA PRO A 72 -37.43 -4.17 -14.03
C PRO A 72 -37.24 -2.65 -13.99
N GLY A 73 -35.97 -2.24 -14.05
CA GLY A 73 -35.47 -0.87 -14.02
C GLY A 73 -33.98 -0.91 -14.32
N GLU A 74 -33.52 0.06 -15.11
CA GLU A 74 -32.23 0.09 -15.82
C GLU A 74 -31.04 -0.48 -15.02
N ARG A 75 -30.33 -1.43 -15.63
CA ARG A 75 -29.18 -2.14 -15.06
C ARG A 75 -28.03 -1.15 -14.81
N GLU A 76 -27.94 -0.62 -13.60
CA GLU A 76 -26.67 -0.07 -13.12
C GLU A 76 -25.68 -1.23 -12.96
N VAL A 77 -24.66 -1.22 -13.81
CA VAL A 77 -23.50 -2.11 -13.67
C VAL A 77 -22.90 -1.84 -12.29
N PRO A 78 -22.90 -2.83 -11.36
CA PRO A 78 -22.43 -2.60 -10.01
C PRO A 78 -20.98 -2.12 -10.06
N VAL A 79 -20.64 -1.14 -9.22
CA VAL A 79 -19.31 -0.52 -9.13
C VAL A 79 -18.23 -1.61 -9.19
N GLY A 80 -17.64 -1.75 -10.38
CA GLY A 80 -16.84 -2.91 -10.74
C GLY A 80 -15.70 -3.13 -9.76
N GLN A 81 -15.35 -4.39 -9.54
CA GLN A 81 -14.15 -4.76 -8.79
C GLN A 81 -12.98 -3.93 -9.31
N LYS A 82 -12.33 -3.15 -8.43
CA LYS A 82 -11.21 -2.27 -8.84
C LYS A 82 -9.94 -3.06 -9.15
N LEU A 83 -9.90 -4.34 -8.81
CA LEU A 83 -8.74 -5.20 -8.86
C LEU A 83 -9.15 -6.58 -9.35
N VAL A 84 -8.33 -7.16 -10.22
CA VAL A 84 -8.44 -8.50 -10.78
C VAL A 84 -7.13 -9.24 -10.56
N PHE A 85 -7.21 -10.53 -10.30
CA PHE A 85 -6.06 -11.41 -10.31
C PHE A 85 -6.00 -12.16 -11.65
N ALA A 86 -4.92 -12.00 -12.40
CA ALA A 86 -4.73 -12.64 -13.69
C ALA A 86 -3.65 -13.72 -13.58
N VAL A 87 -3.95 -14.95 -14.04
CA VAL A 87 -3.04 -16.10 -14.04
C VAL A 87 -2.88 -16.65 -15.45
N ARG A 88 -1.62 -16.85 -15.87
CA ARG A 88 -1.34 -17.46 -17.17
C ARG A 88 -1.45 -18.98 -17.09
N LEU A 89 -2.34 -19.56 -17.90
CA LEU A 89 -2.59 -21.00 -17.92
C LEU A 89 -2.01 -21.71 -19.14
N ARG A 90 -1.78 -21.00 -20.26
CA ARG A 90 -1.32 -21.61 -21.52
C ARG A 90 0.06 -21.12 -21.97
N PRO A 91 0.84 -21.97 -22.69
CA PRO A 91 2.04 -21.52 -23.40
C PRO A 91 1.66 -20.56 -24.54
N ILE A 92 2.62 -19.71 -24.96
CA ILE A 92 2.39 -18.64 -25.94
C ILE A 92 3.27 -18.78 -27.19
N HIS A 93 3.51 -20.02 -27.63
CA HIS A 93 4.25 -20.29 -28.86
C HIS A 93 3.39 -19.94 -30.08
N GLY A 94 3.95 -19.25 -31.07
CA GLY A 94 3.24 -18.90 -32.31
C GLY A 94 2.17 -17.81 -32.22
N VAL A 95 1.93 -17.19 -31.07
CA VAL A 95 0.96 -16.07 -30.99
C VAL A 95 1.45 -14.79 -31.62
N SER A 96 0.47 -14.01 -32.08
CA SER A 96 0.62 -12.63 -32.54
C SER A 96 1.52 -11.81 -31.61
N PRO A 97 2.45 -10.99 -32.16
CA PRO A 97 3.32 -10.12 -31.38
C PRO A 97 2.56 -9.21 -30.40
N LYS A 98 1.34 -8.80 -30.75
CA LYS A 98 0.48 -7.94 -29.92
C LYS A 98 0.08 -8.62 -28.61
N VAL A 99 -0.36 -9.88 -28.69
CA VAL A 99 -0.73 -10.70 -27.51
C VAL A 99 0.50 -10.95 -26.63
N ARG A 100 1.64 -11.28 -27.25
CA ARG A 100 2.91 -11.48 -26.54
C ARG A 100 3.33 -10.22 -25.77
N LYS A 101 3.19 -9.05 -26.39
CA LYS A 101 3.52 -7.76 -25.75
C LYS A 101 2.61 -7.47 -24.55
N ILE A 102 1.30 -7.73 -24.68
CA ILE A 102 0.34 -7.54 -23.57
C ILE A 102 0.68 -8.45 -22.38
N ILE A 103 0.97 -9.73 -22.62
CA ILE A 103 1.35 -10.68 -21.56
C ILE A 103 2.65 -10.24 -20.86
N GLN A 104 3.62 -9.72 -21.62
CA GLN A 104 4.85 -9.15 -21.06
C GLN A 104 4.58 -7.90 -20.22
N MET A 105 3.68 -7.01 -20.66
CA MET A 105 3.27 -5.81 -19.90
C MET A 105 2.59 -6.17 -18.58
N LEU A 106 1.75 -7.21 -18.59
CA LEU A 106 1.12 -7.76 -17.37
C LEU A 106 2.09 -8.53 -16.48
N ARG A 107 3.35 -8.69 -16.91
CA ARG A 107 4.43 -9.41 -16.23
C ARG A 107 4.19 -10.93 -16.09
N LEU A 108 3.36 -11.52 -16.95
CA LEU A 108 3.01 -12.94 -16.95
C LEU A 108 3.98 -13.79 -17.80
N ARG A 109 5.26 -13.76 -17.45
CA ARG A 109 6.35 -14.39 -18.25
C ARG A 109 6.41 -15.91 -18.12
N LYS A 110 6.17 -16.44 -16.91
CA LYS A 110 6.22 -17.88 -16.61
C LYS A 110 4.83 -18.51 -16.73
N LEU A 111 4.77 -19.81 -17.01
CA LEU A 111 3.52 -20.56 -16.92
C LEU A 111 3.09 -20.61 -15.44
N TYR A 112 1.78 -20.52 -15.17
CA TYR A 112 1.20 -20.46 -13.82
C TYR A 112 1.66 -19.27 -12.96
N SER A 113 2.28 -18.25 -13.56
CA SER A 113 2.49 -16.97 -12.85
C SER A 113 1.19 -16.17 -12.78
N GLY A 114 1.00 -15.42 -11.68
CA GLY A 114 -0.14 -14.54 -11.49
C GLY A 114 0.26 -13.12 -11.10
N THR A 115 -0.53 -12.13 -11.51
CA THR A 115 -0.35 -10.72 -11.14
C THR A 115 -1.68 -10.04 -10.82
N PHE A 116 -1.67 -9.15 -9.83
CA PHE A 116 -2.81 -8.26 -9.55
C PHE A 116 -2.80 -7.09 -10.53
N VAL A 117 -3.95 -6.85 -11.16
CA VAL A 117 -4.16 -5.81 -12.17
C VAL A 117 -5.30 -4.91 -11.72
N LYS A 118 -5.05 -3.60 -11.68
CA LYS A 118 -6.11 -2.62 -11.45
C LYS A 118 -7.02 -2.53 -12.69
N LEU A 119 -8.32 -2.71 -12.49
CA LEU A 119 -9.29 -2.65 -13.57
C LEU A 119 -9.55 -1.20 -13.98
N ASN A 120 -9.11 -0.86 -15.20
CA ASN A 120 -9.41 0.36 -15.93
C ASN A 120 -9.98 -0.03 -17.31
N LYS A 121 -10.55 0.93 -18.07
CA LYS A 121 -11.05 0.68 -19.44
C LYS A 121 -9.98 0.06 -20.36
N THR A 122 -8.72 0.48 -20.19
CA THR A 122 -7.57 -0.05 -20.95
C THR A 122 -7.16 -1.45 -20.50
N SER A 123 -7.00 -1.66 -19.18
CA SER A 123 -6.67 -2.96 -18.60
C SER A 123 -7.71 -4.02 -19.00
N LEU A 124 -8.99 -3.67 -19.01
CA LEU A 124 -10.07 -4.57 -19.42
C LEU A 124 -9.97 -4.97 -20.90
N LYS A 125 -9.68 -4.02 -21.81
CA LYS A 125 -9.43 -4.34 -23.23
C LYS A 125 -8.20 -5.24 -23.42
N MET A 126 -7.14 -5.00 -22.64
CA MET A 126 -5.94 -5.85 -22.65
C MET A 126 -6.26 -7.27 -22.18
N LEU A 127 -6.98 -7.42 -21.07
CA LEU A 127 -7.39 -8.71 -20.51
C LEU A 127 -8.29 -9.50 -21.48
N LYS A 128 -9.25 -8.84 -22.14
CA LYS A 128 -10.08 -9.46 -23.18
C LYS A 128 -9.27 -9.98 -24.37
N MET A 129 -8.23 -9.26 -24.79
CA MET A 129 -7.36 -9.74 -25.88
C MET A 129 -6.51 -10.97 -25.52
N VAL A 130 -6.20 -11.17 -24.24
CA VAL A 130 -5.36 -12.29 -23.77
C VAL A 130 -6.14 -13.38 -23.05
N GLU A 131 -7.47 -13.26 -23.02
CA GLU A 131 -8.42 -14.18 -22.39
C GLU A 131 -8.20 -15.65 -22.77
N PRO A 132 -7.83 -16.02 -24.02
CA PRO A 132 -7.56 -17.42 -24.35
C PRO A 132 -6.35 -18.04 -23.62
N TYR A 133 -5.41 -17.22 -23.13
CA TYR A 133 -4.15 -17.67 -22.51
C TYR A 133 -4.09 -17.43 -20.99
N VAL A 134 -4.96 -16.55 -20.50
CA VAL A 134 -4.94 -16.02 -19.14
C VAL A 134 -6.34 -16.12 -18.55
N ALA A 135 -6.48 -16.83 -17.44
CA ALA A 135 -7.68 -16.77 -16.62
C ALA A 135 -7.58 -15.59 -15.66
N TRP A 136 -8.65 -14.84 -15.48
CA TRP A 136 -8.66 -13.69 -14.60
C TRP A 136 -10.02 -13.50 -13.93
N GLY A 137 -10.01 -12.99 -12.70
CA GLY A 137 -11.19 -12.73 -11.87
C GLY A 137 -10.87 -12.06 -10.55
#